data_AF-A0A1A8C2T2-F1
#
_entry.id   AF-A0A1A8C2T2-F1
#
_cell.length_a   1.000
_cell.length_b   1.000
_cell.length_c   1.000
_cell.angle_alpha   90.00
_cell.angle_beta   90.00
_cell.angle_gamma   90.00
#
_symmetry.space_group_name_H-M   'P 1'
#
loop_
_entity.id
_entity.type
_entity.pdbx_description
1 polymer ?
#
loop_
_entity_poly.entity_id
_entity_poly.type
_entity_poly.pdbx_seq_one_letter_code
_entity_poly.pdbx_strand_id
1 'polypeptide(L)'
;ASGEAQIPGICWGCKWALKKVKNAIGQNATSESIIKKLKTVCDQMGLLKSKCHKFVTSHLGELVEEMTTTDDVRTICVNTGA
;
A
#
# COMPACT_ATOMS: atom_id res chain seq x y z
N ALA A 1 23.54 -6.76 -12.05
CA ALA A 1 22.83 -6.49 -10.78
C ALA A 1 21.43 -6.03 -11.15
N SER A 2 20.45 -6.82 -10.72
CA SER A 2 19.01 -6.75 -10.93
C SER A 2 18.48 -5.30 -10.94
N GLY A 3 17.65 -4.85 -11.87
CA GLY A 3 16.55 -5.56 -12.51
C GLY A 3 15.24 -5.03 -11.94
N GLU A 4 14.96 -3.74 -12.12
CA GLU A 4 13.64 -3.15 -11.85
C GLU A 4 13.30 -2.24 -13.03
N ALA A 5 12.57 -2.80 -14.00
CA ALA A 5 11.80 -2.01 -14.95
C ALA A 5 10.66 -1.35 -14.16
N GLN A 6 10.99 -0.29 -13.44
CA GLN A 6 10.03 0.52 -12.70
C GLN A 6 9.12 1.20 -13.72
N ILE A 7 7.88 0.75 -13.86
CA ILE A 7 6.84 1.55 -14.51
C ILE A 7 6.79 2.85 -13.70
N PRO A 8 7.19 4.01 -14.26
CA PRO A 8 7.56 5.19 -13.48
C PRO A 8 6.40 5.86 -12.73
N GLY A 9 5.17 5.34 -12.81
CA GLY A 9 4.00 5.83 -12.07
C GLY A 9 3.49 4.93 -10.94
N ILE A 10 3.65 3.60 -11.04
CA ILE A 10 2.98 2.65 -10.12
C ILE A 10 3.68 2.59 -8.76
N CYS A 11 5.01 2.55 -8.76
CA CYS A 11 5.78 2.50 -7.52
C CYS A 11 5.68 3.83 -6.74
N TRP A 12 5.56 4.96 -7.42
CA TRP A 12 5.30 6.26 -6.78
C TRP A 12 3.92 6.31 -6.11
N GLY A 13 2.89 5.78 -6.79
CA GLY A 13 1.53 5.68 -6.24
C GLY A 13 1.46 4.80 -4.99
N CYS A 14 2.07 3.60 -5.01
CA CYS A 14 2.13 2.72 -3.84
C CYS A 14 2.90 3.36 -2.68
N LYS A 15 4.04 4.01 -2.96
CA LYS A 15 4.83 4.70 -1.93
C LYS A 15 4.05 5.84 -1.28
N TRP A 16 3.36 6.65 -2.08
CA TRP A 16 2.50 7.72 -1.55
C TRP A 16 1.36 7.16 -0.71
N ALA A 17 0.73 6.08 -1.20
CA ALA A 17 -0.38 5.42 -0.53
C ALA A 17 0.01 4.90 0.86
N LEU A 18 1.09 4.12 0.94
CA LEU A 18 1.59 3.55 2.17
C LEU A 18 2.02 4.61 3.18
N LYS A 19 2.73 5.65 2.72
CA LYS A 19 3.13 6.78 3.57
C LYS A 19 1.90 7.53 4.12
N LYS A 20 0.86 7.69 3.30
CA LYS A 20 -0.37 8.36 3.70
C LYS A 20 -1.17 7.54 4.70
N VAL A 21 -1.22 6.22 4.53
CA VAL A 21 -1.83 5.34 5.53
C VAL A 21 -1.05 5.42 6.85
N LYS A 22 0.29 5.26 6.84
CA LYS A 22 1.13 5.28 8.06
C LYS A 22 0.97 6.59 8.83
N ASN A 23 0.95 7.73 8.13
CA ASN A 23 0.71 9.03 8.74
C ASN A 23 -0.72 9.15 9.34
N ALA A 24 -1.71 8.51 8.72
CA ALA A 24 -3.11 8.61 9.15
C ALA A 24 -3.53 7.61 10.24
N ILE A 25 -2.76 6.55 10.47
CA ILE A 25 -3.08 5.50 11.47
C ILE A 25 -2.25 5.63 12.76
N GLY A 26 -1.09 6.31 12.72
CA GLY A 26 -0.22 6.48 13.89
C GLY A 26 0.40 5.17 14.39
N GLN A 27 1.12 5.24 15.52
CA GLN A 27 1.91 4.13 16.06
C GLN A 27 1.07 3.03 16.75
N ASN A 28 -0.23 3.26 16.98
CA ASN A 28 -1.17 2.33 17.63
C ASN A 28 -2.33 1.98 16.68
N ALA A 29 -1.99 1.70 15.43
CA ALA A 29 -2.96 1.34 14.42
C ALA A 29 -3.49 -0.08 14.62
N THR A 30 -4.81 -0.23 14.70
CA THR A 30 -5.44 -1.56 14.62
C THR A 30 -5.50 -2.05 13.17
N SER A 31 -5.50 -3.37 12.98
CA SER A 31 -5.71 -4.01 11.68
C SER A 31 -6.93 -3.44 10.95
N GLU A 32 -8.05 -3.25 11.65
CA GLU A 32 -9.24 -2.59 11.09
C GLU A 32 -8.99 -1.16 10.58
N SER A 33 -8.27 -0.34 11.36
CA SER A 33 -7.94 1.03 10.96
C SER A 33 -7.05 1.07 9.73
N ILE A 34 -6.09 0.15 9.65
CA ILE A 34 -5.18 0.00 8.51
C ILE A 34 -5.97 -0.37 7.26
N ILE A 35 -6.83 -1.38 7.34
CA ILE A 35 -7.66 -1.86 6.23
C ILE A 35 -8.57 -0.74 5.72
N LYS A 36 -9.22 0.00 6.64
CA LYS A 36 -10.06 1.14 6.27
C LYS A 36 -9.25 2.20 5.52
N LYS A 37 -8.07 2.57 6.03
CA LYS A 37 -7.23 3.58 5.37
C LYS A 37 -6.69 3.13 4.02
N LEU A 38 -6.23 1.88 3.89
CA LEU A 38 -5.79 1.32 2.61
C LEU A 38 -6.92 1.39 1.57
N LYS A 39 -8.15 1.02 1.95
CA LYS A 39 -9.32 1.16 1.08
C LYS A 39 -9.61 2.62 0.71
N THR A 40 -9.53 3.55 1.66
CA THR A 40 -9.71 5.00 1.40
C THR A 40 -8.67 5.50 0.41
N VAL A 41 -7.41 5.12 0.58
CA VAL A 41 -6.32 5.51 -0.31
C VAL A 41 -6.50 4.89 -1.71
N CYS A 42 -6.94 3.64 -1.79
CA CYS A 42 -7.32 3.04 -3.07
C CYS A 42 -8.48 3.77 -3.76
N ASP A 43 -9.45 4.30 -3.00
CA ASP A 43 -10.52 5.10 -3.56
C ASP A 43 -10.00 6.40 -4.19
N GLN A 44 -8.95 6.99 -3.60
CA GLN A 44 -8.30 8.18 -4.14
C GLN A 44 -7.48 7.90 -5.42
N MET A 45 -7.20 6.63 -5.74
CA MET A 45 -6.40 6.27 -6.93
C MET A 45 -7.20 6.27 -8.26
N GLY A 46 -8.49 6.63 -8.24
CA GLY A 46 -9.29 6.81 -9.46
C GLY A 46 -9.30 5.57 -10.37
N LEU A 47 -8.64 5.64 -11.53
CA LEU A 47 -8.53 4.55 -12.50
C LEU A 47 -7.92 3.26 -11.92
N LEU A 48 -7.05 3.38 -10.92
CA LEU A 48 -6.41 2.22 -10.28
C LEU A 48 -7.20 1.71 -9.06
N LYS A 49 -8.36 2.30 -8.73
CA LYS A 49 -9.17 1.90 -7.56
C LYS A 49 -9.45 0.41 -7.51
N SER A 50 -9.90 -0.17 -8.62
CA SER A 50 -10.26 -1.59 -8.68
C SER A 50 -9.04 -2.51 -8.50
N LYS A 51 -7.91 -2.17 -9.16
CA LYS A 51 -6.63 -2.88 -9.02
C LYS A 51 -6.08 -2.75 -7.59
N CYS A 52 -6.16 -1.56 -7.00
CA CYS A 52 -5.71 -1.30 -5.63
C CYS A 52 -6.56 -2.04 -4.61
N HIS A 53 -7.89 -2.06 -4.75
CA HIS A 53 -8.77 -2.85 -3.86
C HIS A 53 -8.46 -4.35 -3.97
N LYS A 54 -8.24 -4.88 -5.18
CA LYS A 54 -7.82 -6.29 -5.35
C LYS A 54 -6.47 -6.57 -4.69
N PHE A 55 -5.51 -5.67 -4.87
CA PHE A 55 -4.19 -5.78 -4.26
C PHE A 55 -4.27 -5.77 -2.74
N VAL A 56 -4.92 -4.74 -2.16
CA VAL A 56 -5.12 -4.62 -0.72
C VAL A 56 -5.84 -5.83 -0.16
N THR A 57 -6.86 -6.36 -0.84
CA THR A 57 -7.60 -7.54 -0.37
C THR A 57 -6.75 -8.82 -0.44
N SER A 58 -5.91 -8.97 -1.46
CA SER A 58 -5.06 -10.16 -1.63
C SER A 58 -3.82 -10.14 -0.70
N HIS A 59 -3.31 -8.96 -0.40
CA HIS A 59 -2.11 -8.74 0.42
C HIS A 59 -2.44 -8.13 1.79
N LEU A 60 -3.69 -8.26 2.23
CA LEU A 60 -4.23 -7.52 3.37
C LEU A 60 -3.48 -7.83 4.67
N GLY A 61 -3.15 -9.10 4.90
CA GLY A 61 -2.38 -9.53 6.07
C GLY A 61 -0.95 -9.00 6.07
N GLU A 62 -0.27 -9.12 4.94
CA GLU A 62 1.12 -8.64 4.75
C GLU A 62 1.20 -7.11 4.90
N LEU A 63 0.28 -6.38 4.26
CA LEU A 63 0.16 -4.93 4.39
C LEU A 63 -0.10 -4.53 5.84
N VAL A 64 -1.04 -5.18 6.53
CA VAL A 64 -1.36 -4.86 7.94
C VAL A 64 -0.16 -5.09 8.84
N GLU A 65 0.49 -6.24 8.72
CA GLU A 65 1.68 -6.58 9.51
C GLU A 65 2.79 -5.55 9.29
N GLU A 66 3.05 -5.20 8.03
CA GLU A 66 4.05 -4.19 7.67
C GLU A 66 3.69 -2.80 8.21
N MET A 67 2.42 -2.40 8.16
CA MET A 67 1.95 -1.12 8.69
C MET A 67 2.01 -1.05 10.22
N THR A 68 1.84 -2.18 10.91
CA THR A 68 1.99 -2.29 12.37
C THR A 68 3.44 -2.33 12.81
N THR A 69 4.38 -2.69 11.92
CA THR A 69 5.80 -2.65 12.25
C THR A 69 6.34 -1.21 12.28
N THR A 70 7.24 -0.94 13.22
CA THR A 70 7.84 0.40 13.38
C THR A 70 8.87 0.71 12.29
N ASP A 71 9.43 -0.32 11.64
CA ASP A 71 10.40 -0.19 10.55
C ASP A 71 9.77 0.62 9.41
N ASP A 72 10.56 1.47 8.74
CA ASP A 72 10.14 2.15 7.51
C ASP A 72 9.38 1.16 6.62
N VAL A 73 8.20 1.56 6.11
CA VAL A 73 7.36 0.66 5.30
C VAL A 73 8.25 0.09 4.20
N ARG A 74 8.63 -1.19 4.33
CA ARG A 74 9.41 -1.87 3.31
C ARG A 74 8.53 -1.80 2.08
N THR A 75 8.94 -1.00 1.12
CA THR A 75 8.01 -0.61 0.07
C THR A 75 7.76 -1.87 -0.77
N ILE A 76 6.65 -2.55 -0.52
CA ILE A 76 6.21 -3.66 -1.36
C ILE A 76 5.70 -3.04 -2.67
N CYS A 77 6.63 -2.60 -3.52
CA CYS A 77 6.34 -2.32 -4.92
C CYS A 77 6.20 -3.67 -5.63
N VAL A 78 5.09 -4.37 -5.38
CA VAL A 78 4.73 -5.51 -6.22
C VAL A 78 4.42 -4.93 -7.58
N ASN A 79 5.26 -5.26 -8.55
CA ASN A 79 4.99 -5.05 -9.95
C ASN A 79 3.66 -5.76 -10.25
N THR A 80 2.54 -5.05 -10.17
CA THR A 80 1.23 -5.54 -10.57
C THR A 80 1.17 -5.51 -12.10
N GLY A 81 2.11 -6.24 -12.70
CA GLY A 81 2.06 -6.67 -14.09
C GLY A 81 0.97 -7.73 -14.21
N ALA A 82 -0.25 -7.25 -14.44
CA ALA A 82 -1.34 -8.02 -15.02
C ALA A 82 -2.08 -7.11 -15.99
#